data_AF-A0A955IU88-F1
#
_entry.id   AF-A0A955IU88-F1
#
_cell.length_a   1.000
_cell.length_b   1.000
_cell.length_c   1.000
_cell.angle_alpha   90.00
_cell.angle_beta   90.00
_cell.angle_gamma   90.00
#
_symmetry.space_group_name_H-M   'P 1'
#
loop_
_entity.id
_entity.type
_entity.pdbx_description
1 polymer ?
#
loop_
_entity_poly.entity_id
_entity_poly.type
_entity_poly.pdbx_seq_one_letter_code
_entity_poly.pdbx_strand_id
1 'polypeptide(L)' 'LVVLDAREQMCTILTCSSSRRLLHATEFKVFESRLFSRGDSREFEPSMARIVDVTGDDRSDLVLIVHDRIVIYPQQTE' A
#
# COMPACT_ATOMS: atom_id res chain seq x y z
N LEU A 1 8.90 5.97 -1.04
CA LEU A 1 8.72 4.86 -2.02
C LEU A 1 7.75 3.87 -1.40
N VAL A 2 6.80 3.36 -2.18
CA VAL A 2 5.85 2.32 -1.73
C VAL A 2 6.17 1.03 -2.49
N VAL A 3 6.24 -0.08 -1.79
CA VAL A 3 6.48 -1.42 -2.33
C VAL A 3 5.29 -2.31 -1.95
N LEU A 4 4.79 -3.07 -2.91
CA LEU A 4 3.69 -4.01 -2.72
C LEU A 4 4.21 -5.44 -2.84
N ASP A 5 3.98 -6.25 -1.81
CA ASP A 5 4.14 -7.70 -1.86
C ASP A 5 2.75 -8.34 -2.00
N ALA A 6 2.42 -8.72 -3.23
CA ALA A 6 1.14 -9.33 -3.54
C ALA A 6 0.98 -10.77 -3.01
N ARG A 7 2.09 -11.45 -2.66
CA ARG A 7 2.04 -12.81 -2.09
C ARG A 7 1.57 -12.78 -0.64
N GLU A 8 2.12 -11.84 0.13
CA GLU A 8 1.81 -11.69 1.56
C GLU A 8 0.77 -10.59 1.83
N GLN A 9 0.30 -9.90 0.78
CA GLN A 9 -0.61 -8.75 0.84
C GLN A 9 -0.05 -7.61 1.71
N MET A 10 1.25 -7.39 1.64
CA MET A 10 1.96 -6.40 2.45
C MET A 10 2.23 -5.12 1.64
N CYS A 11 2.13 -3.98 2.32
CA CYS A 11 2.54 -2.68 1.82
C CYS A 11 3.68 -2.15 2.69
N THR A 12 4.82 -1.90 2.07
CA THR A 12 6.02 -1.36 2.72
C THR A 12 6.25 0.07 2.27
N ILE A 13 6.42 0.98 3.22
CA ILE A 13 6.83 2.36 2.98
C ILE A 13 8.33 2.47 3.27
N LEU A 14 9.08 2.89 2.26
CA LEU A 14 10.51 3.16 2.35
C LEU A 14 10.77 4.67 2.27
N THR A 15 11.66 5.15 3.12
CA THR A 15 12.20 6.51 3.09
C THR A 15 13.67 6.50 2.64
N CYS A 16 14.27 7.67 2.46
CA CYS A 16 15.65 7.82 2.01
C CYS A 16 16.44 8.61 3.04
N SER A 17 17.61 8.10 3.43
CA SER A 17 18.55 8.83 4.28
C SER A 17 19.19 9.99 3.52
N SER A 18 19.83 10.91 4.26
CA SER A 18 20.69 11.96 3.68
C SER A 18 21.82 11.38 2.80
N SER A 19 22.28 10.16 3.10
CA SER A 19 23.27 9.41 2.32
C SER A 19 22.68 8.58 1.18
N ARG A 20 21.44 8.85 0.77
CA ARG A 20 20.72 8.17 -0.31
C ARG A 20 20.54 6.66 -0.12
N ARG A 21 20.48 6.20 1.13
CA ARG A 21 20.14 4.80 1.44
C ARG A 21 18.65 4.68 1.61
N LEU A 22 18.05 3.63 1.05
CA LEU A 22 16.67 3.28 1.36
C LEU A 22 16.62 2.75 2.79
N LEU A 23 15.70 3.32 3.58
CA LEU A 23 15.42 2.92 4.94
C LEU A 23 13.98 2.45 5.03
N HIS A 24 13.74 1.39 5.79
CA HIS A 24 12.41 0.94 6.13
C HIS A 24 11.74 1.98 7.03
N ALA A 25 10.61 2.55 6.61
CA ALA A 25 9.83 3.47 7.44
C ALA A 25 8.76 2.70 8.21
N THR A 26 7.87 2.01 7.50
CA THR A 26 6.83 1.17 8.10
C THR A 26 6.36 0.12 7.11
N GLU A 27 5.66 -0.89 7.62
CA GLU A 27 5.07 -1.96 6.86
C GLU A 27 3.79 -2.44 7.53
N PHE A 28 2.79 -2.80 6.73
CA PHE A 28 1.53 -3.31 7.22
C PHE A 28 0.85 -4.21 6.19
N LYS A 29 -0.03 -5.09 6.68
CA LYS A 29 -0.88 -5.94 5.83
C LYS A 29 -2.08 -5.14 5.34
N VAL A 30 -2.32 -5.15 4.04
CA VAL A 30 -3.43 -4.39 3.42
C VAL A 30 -4.77 -5.08 3.66
N PHE A 31 -4.81 -6.41 3.52
CA PHE A 31 -5.99 -7.22 3.76
C PHE A 31 -5.64 -8.66 4.14
N GLU A 32 -6.54 -9.33 4.85
CA GLU A 32 -6.41 -10.77 5.15
C GLU A 32 -7.02 -11.60 4.01
N SER A 33 -6.21 -12.46 3.40
CA SER A 33 -6.69 -13.43 2.43
C SER A 33 -7.34 -14.60 3.17
N ARG A 34 -8.60 -14.94 2.84
CA ARG A 34 -9.17 -16.22 3.30
C ARG A 34 -8.53 -17.32 2.47
N LEU A 35 -8.04 -18.38 3.15
CA LEU A 35 -7.44 -19.59 2.56
C LEU A 35 -8.32 -20.32 1.51
N PHE A 36 -9.56 -19.87 1.29
CA PHE A 36 -10.56 -20.54 0.45
C PHE A 36 -11.05 -19.65 -0.70
N SER A 37 -10.16 -19.19 -1.58
CA SER A 37 -10.54 -18.85 -2.96
C SER A 37 -10.12 -20.00 -3.88
N ARG A 38 -10.97 -21.03 -3.98
CA ARG A 38 -10.94 -21.97 -5.10
C ARG A 38 -11.49 -21.22 -6.32
N GLY A 39 -10.62 -20.71 -7.18
CA GLY A 39 -11.05 -20.12 -8.45
C GLY A 39 -9.96 -19.25 -9.06
N ASP A 40 -9.60 -19.57 -10.30
CA ASP A 40 -8.53 -18.95 -11.08
C ASP A 40 -8.67 -17.43 -11.24
N SER A 41 -7.72 -16.71 -10.63
CA SER A 41 -6.97 -15.60 -11.24
C SER A 41 -5.96 -15.09 -10.21
N ARG A 42 -4.66 -15.37 -10.43
CA ARG A 42 -3.57 -14.73 -9.65
C ARG A 42 -3.40 -13.29 -10.13
N GLU A 43 -4.43 -12.47 -9.99
CA GLU A 43 -4.22 -11.03 -10.09
C GLU A 43 -3.39 -10.60 -8.89
N PHE A 44 -2.29 -9.88 -9.15
CA PHE A 44 -1.46 -9.35 -8.09
C PHE A 44 -2.26 -8.25 -7.39
N GLU A 45 -2.61 -8.50 -6.12
CA GLU A 45 -3.36 -7.58 -5.29
C GLU A 45 -2.46 -7.04 -4.16
N PRO A 46 -2.44 -5.73 -3.88
CA PRO A 46 -3.19 -4.65 -4.54
C PRO A 46 -2.78 -4.45 -6.02
N SER A 47 -3.75 -4.21 -6.89
CA SER A 47 -3.54 -4.07 -8.33
C SER A 47 -3.00 -2.71 -8.77
N MET A 48 -3.17 -1.67 -7.92
CA MET A 48 -2.65 -0.33 -8.17
C MET A 48 -2.32 0.39 -6.87
N ALA A 49 -1.30 1.25 -6.90
CA ALA A 49 -0.99 2.21 -5.85
C ALA A 49 -0.78 3.62 -6.42
N ARG A 50 -1.29 4.64 -5.74
CA ARG A 50 -1.05 6.06 -5.99
C ARG A 50 -0.73 6.78 -4.69
N ILE A 51 0.13 7.78 -4.80
CA ILE A 51 0.45 8.72 -3.73
C ILE A 51 -0.06 10.07 -4.20
N VAL A 52 -1.11 10.59 -3.57
CA VAL A 52 -1.79 11.83 -3.96
C VAL A 52 -2.64 12.33 -2.81
N ASP A 53 -2.69 13.65 -2.61
CA ASP A 53 -3.61 14.27 -1.66
C ASP A 53 -5.07 14.07 -2.14
N VAL A 54 -5.85 13.30 -1.38
CA VAL A 54 -7.29 13.12 -1.59
C VAL A 54 -8.12 13.65 -0.43
N THR A 55 -7.49 14.01 0.68
CA THR A 55 -8.15 14.56 1.86
C THR A 55 -8.22 16.09 1.86
N GLY A 56 -7.41 16.76 1.05
CA GLY A 56 -7.35 18.21 0.90
C GLY A 56 -6.54 18.90 2.01
N ASP A 57 -5.60 18.19 2.63
CA ASP A 57 -4.76 18.70 3.73
C ASP A 57 -3.31 19.00 3.31
N ASP A 58 -3.03 19.01 2.01
CA ASP A 58 -1.71 19.16 1.39
C ASP A 58 -0.72 18.04 1.76
N ARG A 59 -1.20 16.89 2.26
CA ARG A 59 -0.37 15.72 2.55
C ARG A 59 -0.55 14.60 1.55
N SER A 60 0.44 13.69 1.55
CA SER A 60 0.50 12.60 0.58
C SER A 60 -0.20 11.36 1.11
N ASP A 61 -1.43 11.14 0.67
CA ASP A 61 -2.19 9.94 1.03
C ASP A 61 -1.78 8.74 0.16
N LEU A 62 -1.85 7.54 0.71
CA LEU A 62 -1.68 6.31 -0.04
C LEU A 62 -3.05 5.77 -0.47
N VAL A 63 -3.26 5.68 -1.78
CA VAL A 63 -4.47 5.14 -2.39
C VAL A 63 -4.15 3.82 -3.08
N LEU A 64 -4.86 2.76 -2.69
CA LEU A 64 -4.73 1.42 -3.26
C LEU A 64 -6.03 0.98 -3.94
N ILE A 65 -5.91 0.25 -5.04
CA ILE A 65 -7.02 -0.55 -5.58
C ILE A 65 -6.80 -1.99 -5.12
N VAL A 66 -7.77 -2.52 -4.38
CA VAL A 66 -7.76 -3.88 -3.83
C VAL A 66 -9.09 -4.53 -4.19
N HIS A 67 -9.06 -5.55 -5.05
CA HIS A 67 -10.26 -6.17 -5.59
C HIS A 67 -11.17 -5.12 -6.27
N ASP A 68 -12.37 -4.92 -5.73
CA ASP A 68 -13.37 -3.95 -6.16
C ASP A 68 -13.38 -2.67 -5.30
N ARG A 69 -12.39 -2.50 -4.42
CA ARG A 69 -12.36 -1.42 -3.43
C ARG A 69 -11.21 -0.46 -3.67
N ILE A 70 -11.49 0.80 -3.38
CA ILE A 70 -10.46 1.81 -3.17
C ILE A 70 -10.21 1.88 -1.67
N VAL A 71 -8.98 1.62 -1.25
CA VAL A 71 -8.53 1.77 0.13
C VAL A 71 -7.65 3.00 0.21
N ILE A 72 -7.99 3.93 1.10
CA ILE A 72 -7.24 5.17 1.31
C ILE A 72 -6.63 5.10 2.71
N TYR A 73 -5.32 5.33 2.79
CA TYR A 73 -4.59 5.56 4.02
C TYR A 73 -4.18 7.03 4.07
N PRO A 74 -4.95 7.88 4.78
CA PRO A 74 -4.59 9.27 4.93
C PRO A 74 -3.28 9.44 5.70
N GLN A 75 -2.45 10.41 5.30
CA GLN A 75 -1.27 10.74 6.08
C GLN A 75 -1.66 11.55 7.32
N GLN A 76 -1.79 10.90 8.47
CA GLN A 76 -2.06 11.59 9.73
C GLN A 76 -0.80 12.23 10.31
N THR A 77 -0.97 13.27 11.14
CA THR A 77 0.14 13.97 11.81
C THR A 77 0.15 13.80 13.32
N GLU A 78 -0.80 13.06 13.89
CA GLU A 78 -0.94 12.87 15.34
C GLU A 78 -1.38 11.44 15.65
#